data_AF-A0A1S3QGI4-F1
#
_entry.id   AF-A0A1S3QGI4-F1
#
_cell.length_a   1.000
_cell.length_b   1.000
_cell.length_c   1.000
_cell.angle_alpha   90.00
_cell.angle_beta   90.00
_cell.angle_gamma   90.00
#
_symmetry.space_group_name_H-M   'P 1'
#
loop_
_entity.id
_entity.type
_entity.pdbx_description
1 polymer ?
#
loop_
_entity_poly.entity_id
_entity_poly.type
_entity_poly.pdbx_seq_one_letter_code
_entity_poly.pdbx_strand_id
1 'polypeptide(L)'
;MSHPVIKQTRANPRAVLGVLTERIMTSLPCPVTNNVQKRGNVGANVSACVFLSGKASMKQSGSTQTESDVSLGIPANTVMAYSLIELYVKCNGTFELCLIRNNGGFEKVWSKDEIEEDGIMDLRGDFAPNSPLNLNEELDKLSGHFQLLSALPVAKRSSLLQLLKTTMEDREAVSVLESVLDQTCDGETPDLGDLEESERETVQAILDLVDQCVGKDEDEFRSSLLSAVHLIVSAMDGMTDEGLSVLGSCCSPPVLQALQILVQHVAAGSGETLSLRDAGLAVLTEEEVFGRTESLFGHSKVTLKREDTLRTEMKDQPGYLPLVMSITVKGLASLV
;
A
#
# COMPACT_ATOMS: atom_id res chain seq x y z
N MET A 1 22.83 -5.91 -17.44
CA MET A 1 22.32 -4.90 -16.48
C MET A 1 23.35 -4.67 -15.38
N SER A 2 24.37 -3.83 -15.60
CA SER A 2 25.46 -3.61 -14.62
C SER A 2 25.59 -2.16 -14.14
N HIS A 3 24.71 -1.26 -14.60
CA HIS A 3 24.79 0.16 -14.25
C HIS A 3 24.50 0.36 -12.75
N PRO A 4 25.34 1.10 -11.99
CA PRO A 4 25.19 1.26 -10.54
C PRO A 4 23.80 1.74 -10.11
N VAL A 5 23.25 2.74 -10.81
CA VAL A 5 21.90 3.27 -10.52
C VAL A 5 20.83 2.18 -10.65
N ILE A 6 20.90 1.35 -11.69
CA ILE A 6 19.93 0.26 -11.89
C ILE A 6 20.02 -0.77 -10.76
N LYS A 7 21.23 -1.10 -10.31
CA LYS A 7 21.43 -2.04 -9.18
C LYS A 7 20.88 -1.48 -7.88
N GLN A 8 21.15 -0.21 -7.59
CA GLN A 8 20.69 0.44 -6.36
C GLN A 8 19.17 0.61 -6.36
N THR A 9 18.57 1.02 -7.49
CA THR A 9 17.11 1.15 -7.60
C THR A 9 16.43 -0.21 -7.49
N ARG A 10 17.03 -1.29 -8.01
CA ARG A 10 16.51 -2.65 -7.83
C ARG A 10 16.49 -3.14 -6.39
N ALA A 11 17.42 -2.67 -5.55
CA ALA A 11 17.49 -3.06 -4.15
C ALA A 11 16.38 -2.43 -3.29
N ASN A 12 15.71 -1.38 -3.78
CA ASN A 12 14.55 -0.79 -3.11
C ASN A 12 13.27 -1.16 -3.87
N PRO A 13 12.37 -1.99 -3.29
CA PRO A 13 11.22 -2.55 -3.99
C PRO A 13 10.18 -1.53 -4.47
N ARG A 14 10.23 -0.29 -3.98
CA ARG A 14 9.31 0.81 -4.34
C ARG A 14 9.96 1.87 -5.22
N ALA A 15 11.26 1.77 -5.45
CA ALA A 15 11.97 2.72 -6.28
C ALA A 15 11.75 2.41 -7.76
N VAL A 16 11.27 3.40 -8.52
CA VAL A 16 11.08 3.31 -9.97
C VAL A 16 11.98 4.30 -10.68
N LEU A 17 12.43 3.94 -11.88
CA LEU A 17 13.08 4.88 -12.79
C LEU A 17 12.00 5.57 -13.62
N GLY A 18 12.19 6.85 -13.90
CA GLY A 18 11.27 7.61 -14.74
C GLY A 18 11.99 8.65 -15.58
N VAL A 19 11.37 8.99 -16.70
CA VAL A 19 11.81 10.05 -17.60
C VAL A 19 10.93 11.26 -17.39
N LEU A 20 11.55 12.40 -17.10
CA LEU A 20 10.88 13.68 -17.07
C LEU A 20 10.59 14.11 -18.52
N THR A 21 9.32 14.20 -18.89
CA THR A 21 8.90 14.52 -20.26
C THR A 21 8.51 15.97 -20.44
N GLU A 22 7.94 16.58 -19.41
CA GLU A 22 7.49 17.96 -19.45
C GLU A 22 7.88 18.69 -18.16
N ARG A 23 8.11 20.00 -18.26
CA ARG A 23 8.39 20.87 -17.12
C ARG A 23 7.72 22.22 -17.28
N ILE A 24 7.17 22.72 -16.20
CA ILE A 24 6.72 24.10 -16.06
C ILE A 24 7.83 24.84 -15.33
N MET A 25 8.29 25.95 -15.91
CA MET A 25 9.37 26.74 -15.32
C MET A 25 9.07 28.23 -15.31
N THR A 26 9.66 28.93 -14.36
CA THR A 26 9.64 30.39 -14.34
C THR A 26 10.41 30.93 -15.55
N SER A 27 9.87 31.93 -16.24
CA SER A 27 10.58 32.61 -17.33
C SER A 27 11.40 33.81 -16.83
N LEU A 28 11.01 34.38 -15.69
CA LEU A 28 11.59 35.56 -15.06
C LEU A 28 11.73 35.33 -13.55
N PRO A 29 12.62 36.06 -12.86
CA PRO A 29 12.69 36.01 -11.41
C PRO A 29 11.36 36.52 -10.80
N CYS A 30 10.78 35.75 -9.89
CA CYS A 30 9.54 36.10 -9.21
C CYS A 30 9.75 36.14 -7.69
N PRO A 31 9.56 37.31 -7.05
CA PRO A 31 9.53 37.41 -5.60
C PRO A 31 8.15 36.96 -5.07
N VAL A 32 8.16 36.17 -4.00
CA VAL A 32 6.97 35.72 -3.26
C VAL A 32 7.04 36.31 -1.87
N THR A 33 6.03 37.09 -1.48
CA THR A 33 5.93 37.72 -0.15
C THR A 33 4.77 37.11 0.61
N ASN A 34 5.01 36.63 1.84
CA ASN A 34 3.95 36.14 2.71
C ASN A 34 3.55 37.21 3.74
N ASN A 35 2.36 37.79 3.57
CA ASN A 35 1.84 38.80 4.49
C ASN A 35 1.05 38.10 5.59
N VAL A 36 1.70 37.82 6.73
CA VAL A 36 1.03 37.21 7.89
C VAL A 36 0.24 38.27 8.63
N GLN A 37 -1.06 38.39 8.33
CA GLN A 37 -1.95 39.26 9.09
C GLN A 37 -2.32 38.58 10.40
N LYS A 38 -1.73 39.04 11.53
CA LYS A 38 -2.15 38.59 12.87
C LYS A 38 -3.62 38.95 13.10
N ARG A 39 -4.48 37.93 13.10
CA ARG A 39 -5.92 38.04 13.35
C ARG A 39 -6.18 38.49 14.79
N GLY A 40 -6.34 39.79 15.00
CA GLY A 40 -6.96 40.33 16.21
C GLY A 40 -8.45 40.00 16.20
N ASN A 41 -8.90 39.27 17.21
CA ASN A 41 -10.28 38.86 17.39
C ASN A 41 -11.16 40.05 17.83
N VAL A 42 -11.94 40.64 16.93
CA VAL A 42 -13.16 41.41 17.26
C VAL A 42 -14.17 41.19 16.13
N GLY A 43 -15.40 40.83 16.50
CA GLY A 43 -16.41 40.26 15.62
C GLY A 43 -17.10 41.22 14.64
N ALA A 44 -18.10 40.63 14.00
CA ALA A 44 -19.05 41.16 13.01
C ALA A 44 -18.69 40.93 11.53
N ASN A 45 -19.50 40.03 10.94
CA ASN A 45 -19.90 39.85 9.54
C ASN A 45 -19.58 41.02 8.58
N VAL A 46 -19.12 40.73 7.36
CA VAL A 46 -19.90 40.86 6.10
C VAL A 46 -19.13 40.20 4.92
N SER A 47 -19.86 39.34 4.21
CA SER A 47 -19.88 38.99 2.78
C SER A 47 -18.79 39.47 1.78
N ALA A 48 -18.37 38.49 0.97
CA ALA A 48 -17.92 38.50 -0.44
C ALA A 48 -17.60 39.82 -1.17
N CYS A 49 -16.47 39.86 -1.88
CA CYS A 49 -16.43 39.96 -3.36
C CYS A 49 -15.00 39.89 -3.93
N VAL A 50 -14.91 39.25 -5.09
CA VAL A 50 -13.81 39.26 -6.08
C VAL A 50 -13.50 40.69 -6.54
N PHE A 51 -12.22 41.08 -6.69
CA PHE A 51 -11.81 42.06 -7.71
C PHE A 51 -10.39 41.84 -8.24
N LEU A 52 -10.31 41.86 -9.57
CA LEU A 52 -9.11 42.00 -10.40
C LEU A 52 -8.62 43.46 -10.43
N SER A 53 -7.29 43.60 -10.50
CA SER A 53 -6.52 44.67 -11.16
C SER A 53 -6.48 46.09 -10.60
N GLY A 54 -5.27 46.66 -10.51
CA GLY A 54 -5.04 48.07 -10.85
C GLY A 54 -4.27 48.96 -9.86
N LYS A 55 -3.02 49.25 -10.24
CA LYS A 55 -2.24 50.50 -10.05
C LYS A 55 -1.86 50.99 -8.63
N ALA A 56 -0.57 51.31 -8.55
CA ALA A 56 0.14 51.98 -7.47
C ALA A 56 -0.50 53.31 -7.03
N SER A 57 -0.48 53.56 -5.73
CA SER A 57 -0.51 54.91 -5.17
C SER A 57 0.17 54.93 -3.81
N MET A 58 1.19 55.77 -3.70
CA MET A 58 2.00 56.03 -2.51
C MET A 58 1.16 56.81 -1.48
N LYS A 59 1.00 56.27 -0.27
CA LYS A 59 0.56 57.05 0.88
C LYS A 59 1.38 56.66 2.11
N GLN A 60 2.21 57.59 2.50
CA GLN A 60 3.08 57.54 3.67
C GLN A 60 2.25 57.93 4.90
N SER A 61 2.09 57.02 5.86
CA SER A 61 1.79 57.39 7.26
C SER A 61 2.30 56.30 8.19
N GLY A 62 3.16 56.71 9.12
CA GLY A 62 3.88 55.82 10.01
C GLY A 62 2.99 55.15 11.07
N SER A 63 3.22 53.86 11.24
CA SER A 63 3.10 53.20 12.53
C SER A 63 4.15 52.09 12.55
N THR A 64 4.97 52.06 13.59
CA THR A 64 5.98 51.01 13.80
C THR A 64 5.28 49.70 14.15
N GLN A 65 4.94 48.92 13.12
CA GLN A 65 4.71 47.48 13.25
C GLN A 65 5.90 46.79 12.59
N THR A 66 6.62 45.98 13.36
CA THR A 66 7.60 45.05 12.83
C THR A 66 6.87 43.95 12.06
N GLU A 67 6.59 44.21 10.79
CA GLU A 67 6.26 43.21 9.77
C GLU A 67 7.50 42.34 9.57
N SER A 68 7.45 41.10 10.02
CA SER A 68 8.43 40.09 9.58
C SER A 68 8.00 39.61 8.19
N ASP A 69 8.18 40.45 7.18
CA ASP A 69 7.93 40.06 5.79
C ASP A 69 8.97 39.02 5.37
N VAL A 70 8.56 37.75 5.34
CA VAL A 70 9.35 36.69 4.73
C VAL A 70 9.13 36.79 3.22
N SER A 71 10.16 37.29 2.52
CA SER A 71 10.20 37.33 1.06
C SER A 71 11.13 36.23 0.53
N LEU A 72 10.64 35.44 -0.41
CA LEU A 72 11.38 34.39 -1.11
C LEU A 72 11.52 34.78 -2.57
N GLY A 73 12.75 34.92 -3.07
CA GLY A 73 13.00 35.15 -4.49
C GLY A 73 13.15 33.83 -5.23
N ILE A 74 12.28 33.55 -6.20
CA ILE A 74 12.42 32.41 -7.12
C ILE A 74 13.13 32.90 -8.38
N PRO A 75 14.32 32.38 -8.72
CA PRO A 75 15.04 32.78 -9.94
C PRO A 75 14.31 32.42 -11.23
N ALA A 76 14.71 33.01 -12.35
CA ALA A 76 14.29 32.58 -13.67
C ALA A 76 14.76 31.15 -13.98
N ASN A 77 14.01 30.43 -14.82
CA ASN A 77 14.22 29.04 -15.23
C ASN A 77 14.14 28.01 -14.09
N THR A 78 13.49 28.37 -12.99
CA THR A 78 13.21 27.43 -11.89
C THR A 78 12.06 26.53 -12.28
N VAL A 79 12.24 25.21 -12.18
CA VAL A 79 11.16 24.22 -12.43
C VAL A 79 10.18 24.26 -11.27
N MET A 80 8.91 24.56 -11.58
CA MET A 80 7.82 24.67 -10.63
C MET A 80 6.97 23.40 -10.58
N ALA A 81 6.90 22.67 -11.69
CA ALA A 81 6.21 21.38 -11.80
C ALA A 81 6.78 20.59 -12.96
N TYR A 82 6.55 19.27 -12.97
CA TYR A 82 6.99 18.38 -14.02
C TYR A 82 6.00 17.25 -14.27
N SER A 83 6.12 16.64 -15.45
CA SER A 83 5.45 15.39 -15.80
C SER A 83 6.48 14.26 -15.85
N LEU A 84 6.16 13.14 -15.23
CA LEU A 84 7.02 11.96 -15.13
C LEU A 84 6.35 10.78 -15.83
N ILE A 85 7.11 10.09 -16.69
CA ILE A 85 6.72 8.79 -17.25
C ILE A 85 7.63 7.73 -16.63
N GLU A 86 7.06 6.77 -15.93
CA GLU A 86 7.81 5.66 -15.34
C GLU A 86 8.38 4.74 -16.43
N LEU A 87 9.50 4.07 -16.12
CA LEU A 87 10.16 3.11 -16.97
C LEU A 87 9.97 1.70 -16.44
N TYR A 88 9.69 0.75 -17.32
CA TYR A 88 9.80 -0.67 -17.06
C TYR A 88 11.07 -1.23 -17.71
N VAL A 89 12.01 -1.75 -16.92
CA VAL A 89 13.34 -2.15 -17.39
C VAL A 89 13.45 -3.67 -17.45
N LYS A 90 13.69 -4.20 -18.65
CA LYS A 90 13.81 -5.62 -18.93
C LYS A 90 15.20 -6.18 -18.64
N CYS A 91 15.27 -7.48 -18.41
CA CYS A 91 16.47 -8.24 -18.10
C CYS A 91 17.47 -8.24 -19.26
N ASN A 92 16.95 -8.19 -20.49
CA ASN A 92 17.75 -8.02 -21.71
C ASN A 92 18.32 -6.59 -21.88
N GLY A 93 18.03 -5.67 -20.96
CA GLY A 93 18.50 -4.28 -20.97
C GLY A 93 17.66 -3.33 -21.81
N THR A 94 16.54 -3.77 -22.38
CA THR A 94 15.55 -2.89 -23.01
C THR A 94 14.65 -2.23 -21.97
N PHE A 95 14.01 -1.13 -22.32
CA PHE A 95 13.10 -0.40 -21.44
C PHE A 95 11.85 0.04 -22.17
N GLU A 96 10.74 0.07 -21.46
CA GLU A 96 9.43 0.53 -21.94
C GLU A 96 8.96 1.74 -21.15
N LEU A 97 8.27 2.65 -21.84
CA LEU A 97 7.67 3.84 -21.23
C LEU A 97 6.25 3.51 -20.77
N CYS A 98 6.00 3.59 -19.46
CA CYS A 98 4.72 3.27 -18.87
C CYS A 98 3.78 4.48 -18.99
N LEU A 99 2.98 4.50 -20.06
CA LEU A 99 1.99 5.57 -20.32
C LEU A 99 0.83 5.55 -19.30
N ILE A 100 0.65 4.43 -18.61
CA ILE A 100 -0.29 4.26 -17.49
C ILE A 100 0.52 4.39 -16.19
N ARG A 101 0.02 5.21 -15.25
CA ARG A 101 0.68 5.44 -13.94
C ARG A 101 0.77 4.16 -13.12
N ASN A 102 1.85 4.01 -12.34
CA ASN A 102 2.13 2.90 -11.42
C ASN A 102 2.38 1.55 -12.11
N ASN A 103 3.07 1.58 -13.25
CA ASN A 103 3.41 0.38 -14.03
C ASN A 103 4.90 0.28 -14.35
N GLY A 104 5.73 1.20 -13.84
CA GLY A 104 7.18 1.12 -13.95
C GLY A 104 7.79 0.06 -13.04
N GLY A 105 9.10 -0.15 -13.16
CA GLY A 105 9.86 -1.09 -12.33
C GLY A 105 10.89 -1.88 -13.13
N PHE A 106 11.20 -3.08 -12.64
CA PHE A 106 12.18 -3.98 -13.26
C PHE A 106 11.54 -5.35 -13.53
N GLU A 107 11.80 -5.89 -14.71
CA GLU A 107 11.52 -7.29 -15.01
C GLU A 107 12.38 -8.16 -14.07
N LYS A 108 11.74 -9.10 -13.38
CA LYS A 108 12.42 -10.09 -12.54
C LYS A 108 12.83 -11.27 -13.42
N VAL A 109 14.09 -11.72 -13.33
CA VAL A 109 14.54 -12.98 -13.95
C VAL A 109 14.23 -14.07 -12.95
N TRP A 110 13.36 -15.01 -13.33
CA TRP A 110 13.14 -16.20 -12.53
C TRP A 110 13.59 -17.43 -13.31
N SER A 111 14.35 -18.32 -12.66
CA SER A 111 14.72 -19.63 -13.20
C SER A 111 13.46 -20.47 -13.31
N LYS A 112 13.14 -20.89 -14.53
CA LYS A 112 11.92 -21.65 -14.89
C LYS A 112 11.74 -22.98 -14.12
N ASP A 113 12.75 -23.43 -13.40
CA ASP A 113 12.80 -24.75 -12.76
C ASP A 113 12.28 -24.75 -11.30
N GLU A 114 11.94 -23.60 -10.71
CA GLU A 114 11.46 -23.50 -9.30
C GLU A 114 10.00 -22.99 -9.16
N ILE A 115 9.28 -22.80 -10.28
CA ILE A 115 8.12 -21.89 -10.33
C ILE A 115 6.75 -22.58 -10.42
N GLU A 116 6.67 -23.90 -10.55
CA GLU A 116 5.36 -24.56 -10.70
C GLU A 116 4.62 -24.85 -9.39
N GLU A 117 5.25 -24.73 -8.21
CA GLU A 117 4.65 -25.26 -6.98
C GLU A 117 4.09 -24.20 -6.01
N ASP A 118 4.58 -22.95 -6.00
CA ASP A 118 4.30 -22.05 -4.87
C ASP A 118 3.37 -20.86 -5.15
N GLY A 119 2.81 -20.70 -6.36
CA GLY A 119 1.68 -19.78 -6.63
C GLY A 119 1.86 -18.27 -6.33
N ILE A 120 3.00 -17.84 -5.77
CA ILE A 120 3.23 -16.50 -5.21
C ILE A 120 3.63 -15.46 -6.26
N MET A 121 3.99 -15.89 -7.48
CA MET A 121 4.56 -15.04 -8.51
C MET A 121 3.61 -13.99 -9.11
N ASP A 122 2.30 -14.18 -9.07
CA ASP A 122 1.37 -13.34 -9.83
C ASP A 122 1.02 -12.00 -9.17
N LEU A 123 1.46 -11.72 -7.93
CA LEU A 123 1.05 -10.52 -7.20
C LEU A 123 1.88 -9.28 -7.51
N ARG A 124 3.10 -9.45 -8.03
CA ARG A 124 4.04 -8.35 -8.30
C ARG A 124 4.15 -7.95 -9.79
N GLY A 125 3.21 -8.38 -10.63
CA GLY A 125 2.89 -7.66 -11.88
C GLY A 125 3.13 -8.38 -13.20
N ASP A 126 2.57 -9.57 -13.41
CA ASP A 126 2.42 -10.14 -14.76
C ASP A 126 0.98 -10.58 -15.08
N PHE A 127 -0.02 -9.82 -14.60
CA PHE A 127 -1.37 -9.95 -15.15
C PHE A 127 -1.31 -9.56 -16.62
N ALA A 128 -1.45 -10.55 -17.50
CA ALA A 128 -1.59 -10.31 -18.93
C ALA A 128 -2.60 -9.18 -19.13
N PRO A 129 -2.23 -8.05 -19.79
CA PRO A 129 -2.96 -6.78 -19.72
C PRO A 129 -4.41 -6.82 -20.24
N ASN A 130 -4.89 -7.99 -20.68
CA ASN A 130 -6.22 -8.20 -21.25
C ASN A 130 -6.97 -9.43 -20.70
N SER A 131 -6.44 -10.15 -19.71
CA SER A 131 -7.18 -11.24 -19.07
C SER A 131 -8.01 -10.69 -17.90
N PRO A 132 -9.33 -10.97 -17.84
CA PRO A 132 -10.15 -10.59 -16.70
C PRO A 132 -9.61 -11.32 -15.46
N LEU A 133 -9.29 -10.55 -14.40
CA LEU A 133 -8.83 -11.09 -13.13
C LEU A 133 -9.92 -11.99 -12.53
N ASN A 134 -9.69 -13.29 -12.50
CA ASN A 134 -10.57 -14.23 -11.80
C ASN A 134 -10.13 -14.34 -10.34
N LEU A 135 -10.67 -13.46 -9.49
CA LEU A 135 -10.29 -13.38 -8.08
C LEU A 135 -10.42 -14.72 -7.34
N ASN A 136 -11.44 -15.51 -7.65
CA ASN A 136 -11.64 -16.81 -7.00
C ASN A 136 -10.54 -17.81 -7.36
N GLU A 137 -10.17 -17.88 -8.65
CA GLU A 137 -9.12 -18.78 -9.13
C GLU A 137 -7.76 -18.43 -8.54
N GLU A 138 -7.40 -17.14 -8.50
CA GLU A 138 -6.14 -16.70 -7.87
C GLU A 138 -6.10 -16.99 -6.36
N LEU A 139 -7.21 -16.76 -5.65
CA LEU A 139 -7.30 -17.06 -4.21
C LEU A 139 -7.33 -18.55 -3.89
N ASP A 140 -7.69 -19.40 -4.85
CA ASP A 140 -7.69 -20.86 -4.73
C ASP A 140 -6.28 -21.42 -4.92
N LYS A 141 -5.51 -20.89 -5.88
CA LYS A 141 -4.08 -21.21 -6.04
C LYS A 141 -3.28 -20.94 -4.75
N LEU A 142 -3.62 -19.87 -4.04
CA LEU A 142 -2.96 -19.46 -2.78
C LEU A 142 -3.55 -20.14 -1.53
N SER A 143 -4.49 -21.07 -1.69
CA SER A 143 -5.18 -21.71 -0.56
C SER A 143 -4.25 -22.47 0.38
N GLY A 144 -3.17 -23.05 -0.15
CA GLY A 144 -2.15 -23.77 0.62
C GLY A 144 -1.49 -22.89 1.68
N HIS A 145 -1.09 -21.67 1.33
CA HIS A 145 -0.48 -20.71 2.26
C HIS A 145 -1.42 -20.34 3.41
N PHE A 146 -2.69 -20.09 3.12
CA PHE A 146 -3.69 -19.77 4.15
C PHE A 146 -3.96 -20.95 5.08
N GLN A 147 -4.04 -22.17 4.53
CA GLN A 147 -4.21 -23.39 5.33
C GLN A 147 -3.01 -23.61 6.25
N LEU A 148 -1.79 -23.41 5.75
CA LEU A 148 -0.57 -23.53 6.53
C LEU A 148 -0.57 -22.60 7.74
N LEU A 149 -0.93 -21.32 7.54
CA LEU A 149 -1.03 -20.33 8.61
C LEU A 149 -2.12 -20.67 9.62
N SER A 150 -3.26 -21.19 9.16
CA SER A 150 -4.37 -21.59 10.03
C SER A 150 -4.05 -22.82 10.90
N ALA A 151 -3.14 -23.68 10.44
CA ALA A 151 -2.70 -24.89 11.15
C ALA A 151 -1.71 -24.59 12.28
N LEU A 152 -1.14 -23.39 12.34
CA LEU A 152 -0.21 -23.00 13.40
C LEU A 152 -0.88 -23.02 14.79
N PRO A 153 -0.11 -23.27 15.87
CA PRO A 153 -0.62 -23.18 17.23
C PRO A 153 -1.25 -21.80 17.52
N VAL A 154 -2.37 -21.77 18.26
CA VAL A 154 -3.13 -20.55 18.58
C VAL A 154 -2.24 -19.41 19.10
N ALA A 155 -1.30 -19.73 20.00
CA ALA A 155 -0.38 -18.74 20.55
C ALA A 155 0.53 -18.13 19.47
N LYS A 156 1.02 -18.94 18.52
CA LYS A 156 1.86 -18.48 17.40
C LYS A 156 1.07 -17.63 16.42
N ARG A 157 -0.17 -18.04 16.10
CA ARG A 157 -1.08 -17.26 15.26
C ARG A 157 -1.37 -15.88 15.85
N SER A 158 -1.70 -15.84 17.14
CA SER A 158 -1.95 -14.57 17.85
C SER A 158 -0.71 -13.67 17.90
N SER A 159 0.47 -14.23 18.17
CA SER A 159 1.72 -13.46 18.17
C SER A 159 2.06 -12.91 16.77
N LEU A 160 1.90 -13.73 15.72
CA LEU A 160 2.17 -13.31 14.35
C LEU A 160 1.20 -12.20 13.91
N LEU A 161 -0.10 -12.36 14.20
CA LEU A 161 -1.11 -11.36 13.91
C LEU A 161 -0.78 -10.03 14.61
N GLN A 162 -0.33 -10.06 15.86
CA GLN A 162 0.05 -8.86 16.60
C GLN A 162 1.27 -8.17 15.97
N LEU A 163 2.31 -8.94 15.61
CA LEU A 163 3.51 -8.39 14.96
C LEU A 163 3.18 -7.76 13.60
N LEU A 164 2.39 -8.44 12.76
CA LEU A 164 1.95 -7.91 11.47
C LEU A 164 1.08 -6.67 11.64
N LYS A 165 0.21 -6.65 12.66
CA LYS A 165 -0.59 -5.48 13.00
C LYS A 165 0.26 -4.27 13.40
N THR A 166 1.25 -4.47 14.27
CA THR A 166 2.19 -3.40 14.65
C THR A 166 3.00 -2.93 13.46
N THR A 167 3.44 -3.85 12.59
CA THR A 167 4.16 -3.50 11.36
C THR A 167 3.31 -2.60 10.46
N MET A 168 2.00 -2.85 10.32
CA MET A 168 1.09 -2.02 9.53
C MET A 168 0.93 -0.57 10.01
N GLU A 169 1.34 -0.24 11.24
CA GLU A 169 1.28 1.13 11.77
C GLU A 169 2.27 2.05 11.06
N ASP A 170 3.35 1.49 10.50
CA ASP A 170 4.35 2.20 9.73
C ASP A 170 4.54 1.58 8.35
N ARG A 171 4.36 2.41 7.32
CA ARG A 171 4.47 1.98 5.93
C ARG A 171 5.91 1.63 5.55
N GLU A 172 6.90 2.28 6.15
CA GLU A 172 8.30 2.00 5.90
C GLU A 172 8.68 0.63 6.48
N ALA A 173 8.29 0.35 7.72
CA ALA A 173 8.46 -0.96 8.36
C ALA A 173 7.87 -2.12 7.54
N VAL A 174 6.68 -1.96 6.92
CA VAL A 174 6.12 -2.99 6.02
C VAL A 174 7.02 -3.23 4.80
N SER A 175 7.54 -2.15 4.20
CA SER A 175 8.40 -2.23 3.01
C SER A 175 9.75 -2.89 3.34
N VAL A 176 10.31 -2.58 4.52
CA VAL A 176 11.53 -3.19 5.04
C VAL A 176 11.33 -4.67 5.29
N LEU A 177 10.24 -5.05 5.99
CA LEU A 177 9.93 -6.44 6.27
C LEU A 177 9.75 -7.24 4.98
N GLU A 178 9.05 -6.68 3.98
CA GLU A 178 8.88 -7.31 2.67
C GLU A 178 10.22 -7.58 2.00
N SER A 179 11.10 -6.57 1.96
CA SER A 179 12.42 -6.73 1.35
C SER A 179 13.30 -7.77 2.05
N VAL A 180 13.23 -7.85 3.39
CA VAL A 180 13.96 -8.86 4.16
C VAL A 180 13.42 -10.26 3.89
N LEU A 181 12.09 -10.42 3.81
CA LEU A 181 11.46 -11.69 3.51
C LEU A 181 11.75 -12.15 2.07
N ASP A 182 11.76 -11.25 1.08
CA ASP A 182 12.15 -11.54 -0.32
C ASP A 182 13.57 -12.13 -0.36
N GLN A 183 14.54 -11.46 0.28
CA GLN A 183 15.93 -11.95 0.39
C GLN A 183 16.03 -13.31 1.10
N THR A 184 15.28 -13.49 2.19
CA THR A 184 15.33 -14.73 2.97
C THR A 184 14.71 -15.90 2.21
N CYS A 185 13.64 -15.66 1.44
CA CYS A 185 13.04 -16.65 0.54
C CYS A 185 14.00 -17.07 -0.58
N ASP A 186 14.82 -16.14 -1.09
CA ASP A 186 15.86 -16.41 -2.08
C ASP A 186 17.10 -17.12 -1.50
N GLY A 187 17.09 -17.43 -0.20
CA GLY A 187 18.22 -18.07 0.51
C GLY A 187 19.38 -17.12 0.81
N GLU A 188 19.18 -15.80 0.65
CA GLU A 188 20.15 -14.79 1.00
C GLU A 188 20.09 -14.45 2.50
N THR A 189 21.22 -14.10 3.10
CA THR A 189 21.26 -13.58 4.48
C THR A 189 20.94 -12.09 4.46
N PRO A 190 19.81 -11.65 5.05
CA PRO A 190 19.41 -10.25 4.99
C PRO A 190 20.37 -9.36 5.80
N ASP A 191 20.73 -8.21 5.24
CA ASP A 191 21.52 -7.20 5.95
C ASP A 191 20.61 -6.32 6.81
N LEU A 192 20.60 -6.59 8.12
CA LEU A 192 19.82 -5.83 9.10
C LEU A 192 20.59 -4.64 9.69
N GLY A 193 21.84 -4.42 9.28
CA GLY A 193 22.76 -3.46 9.90
C GLY A 193 22.34 -2.00 9.75
N ASP A 194 21.73 -1.67 8.62
CA ASP A 194 21.32 -0.30 8.24
C ASP A 194 19.90 0.08 8.72
N LEU A 195 19.14 -0.87 9.28
CA LEU A 195 17.77 -0.66 9.74
C LEU A 195 17.72 0.09 11.08
N GLU A 196 16.64 0.85 11.29
CA GLU A 196 16.36 1.44 12.60
C GLU A 196 16.13 0.34 13.66
N GLU A 197 16.39 0.67 14.92
CA GLU A 197 16.32 -0.31 16.03
C GLU A 197 14.92 -0.94 16.15
N SER A 198 13.86 -0.13 16.01
CA SER A 198 12.46 -0.60 16.06
C SER A 198 12.08 -1.50 14.88
N GLU A 199 12.57 -1.19 13.68
CA GLU A 199 12.33 -2.00 12.48
C GLU A 199 13.03 -3.35 12.63
N ARG A 200 14.30 -3.33 13.04
CA ARG A 200 15.12 -4.52 13.27
C ARG A 200 14.51 -5.45 14.31
N GLU A 201 14.03 -4.90 15.43
CA GLU A 201 13.37 -5.68 16.47
C GLU A 201 12.11 -6.37 15.95
N THR A 202 11.29 -5.66 15.16
CA THR A 202 10.05 -6.21 14.59
C THR A 202 10.33 -7.31 13.58
N VAL A 203 11.27 -7.07 12.66
CA VAL A 203 11.72 -8.05 11.65
C VAL A 203 12.28 -9.30 12.33
N GLN A 204 13.19 -9.12 13.29
CA GLN A 204 13.79 -10.24 14.02
C GLN A 204 12.73 -11.04 14.80
N ALA A 205 11.77 -10.37 15.43
CA ALA A 205 10.70 -11.05 16.16
C ALA A 205 9.83 -11.92 15.24
N ILE A 206 9.56 -11.49 14.00
CA ILE A 206 8.81 -12.28 13.02
C ILE A 206 9.64 -13.48 12.56
N LEU A 207 10.91 -13.29 12.21
CA LEU A 207 11.80 -14.39 11.81
C LEU A 207 11.96 -15.41 12.94
N ASP A 208 12.23 -14.96 14.16
CA ASP A 208 12.33 -15.84 15.34
C ASP A 208 11.02 -16.60 15.60
N LEU A 209 9.87 -15.98 15.32
CA LEU A 209 8.57 -16.65 15.48
C LEU A 209 8.39 -17.77 14.45
N VAL A 210 8.75 -17.53 13.19
CA VAL A 210 8.76 -18.54 12.12
C VAL A 210 9.69 -19.68 12.50
N ASP A 211 10.90 -19.37 12.96
CA ASP A 211 11.91 -20.34 13.36
C ASP A 211 11.45 -21.23 14.52
N GLN A 212 10.73 -20.64 15.48
CA GLN A 212 10.15 -21.38 16.61
C GLN A 212 8.96 -22.27 16.22
N CYS A 213 8.39 -22.10 15.04
CA CYS A 213 7.31 -22.98 14.55
C CYS A 213 7.87 -24.29 13.96
N VAL A 214 9.18 -24.36 13.73
CA VAL A 214 9.84 -25.45 13.00
C VAL A 214 10.57 -26.35 13.99
N GLY A 215 10.46 -27.68 13.79
CA GLY A 215 11.29 -28.66 14.50
C GLY A 215 12.75 -28.63 14.01
N LYS A 216 13.67 -29.31 14.70
CA LYS A 216 15.12 -29.25 14.36
C LYS A 216 15.52 -29.75 12.95
N ASP A 217 14.62 -30.35 12.18
CA ASP A 217 14.91 -31.02 10.89
C ASP A 217 13.86 -30.74 9.78
N GLU A 218 13.07 -29.65 9.87
CA GLU A 218 11.97 -29.36 8.92
C GLU A 218 12.21 -28.08 8.08
N ASP A 219 13.32 -28.02 7.36
CA ASP A 219 13.69 -26.88 6.50
C ASP A 219 12.63 -26.57 5.42
N GLU A 220 11.95 -27.60 4.90
CA GLU A 220 10.89 -27.44 3.91
C GLU A 220 9.65 -26.73 4.50
N PHE A 221 9.21 -27.13 5.70
CA PHE A 221 8.09 -26.49 6.39
C PHE A 221 8.42 -25.03 6.73
N ARG A 222 9.66 -24.76 7.16
CA ARG A 222 10.16 -23.40 7.38
C ARG A 222 10.03 -22.56 6.10
N SER A 223 10.51 -23.10 4.98
CA SER A 223 10.46 -22.42 3.69
C SER A 223 9.02 -22.10 3.28
N SER A 224 8.11 -23.07 3.34
CA SER A 224 6.69 -22.84 3.02
C SER A 224 6.02 -21.84 3.97
N LEU A 225 6.35 -21.87 5.26
CA LEU A 225 5.81 -20.94 6.23
C LEU A 225 6.32 -19.51 5.99
N LEU A 226 7.63 -19.37 5.73
CA LEU A 226 8.23 -18.09 5.37
C LEU A 226 7.58 -17.54 4.10
N SER A 227 7.37 -18.40 3.10
CA SER A 227 6.69 -18.07 1.84
C SER A 227 5.25 -17.58 2.08
N ALA A 228 4.50 -18.24 2.98
CA ALA A 228 3.16 -17.82 3.36
C ALA A 228 3.13 -16.47 4.12
N VAL A 229 4.12 -16.19 4.96
CA VAL A 229 4.26 -14.89 5.64
C VAL A 229 4.64 -13.82 4.63
N HIS A 230 5.61 -14.10 3.75
CA HIS A 230 6.04 -13.22 2.68
C HIS A 230 4.87 -12.83 1.78
N LEU A 231 4.04 -13.80 1.36
CA LEU A 231 2.81 -13.56 0.60
C LEU A 231 1.91 -12.49 1.23
N ILE A 232 1.67 -12.57 2.55
CA ILE A 232 0.84 -11.58 3.26
C ILE A 232 1.53 -10.22 3.28
N VAL A 233 2.83 -10.19 3.59
CA VAL A 233 3.58 -8.93 3.71
C VAL A 233 3.73 -8.24 2.36
N SER A 234 3.98 -8.97 1.27
CA SER A 234 3.97 -8.44 -0.09
C SER A 234 2.60 -7.90 -0.48
N ALA A 235 1.51 -8.56 -0.06
CA ALA A 235 0.18 -8.01 -0.25
C ALA A 235 -0.06 -6.76 0.61
N MET A 236 0.44 -6.69 1.84
CA MET A 236 0.42 -5.47 2.66
C MET A 236 1.15 -4.31 1.99
N ASP A 237 2.35 -4.55 1.45
CA ASP A 237 3.07 -3.52 0.68
C ASP A 237 2.40 -3.21 -0.67
N GLY A 238 1.62 -4.13 -1.24
CA GLY A 238 0.83 -3.86 -2.45
C GLY A 238 -0.37 -2.91 -2.21
N MET A 239 -0.79 -2.70 -0.96
CA MET A 239 -1.95 -1.86 -0.63
C MET A 239 -1.63 -0.36 -0.78
N THR A 240 -2.67 0.47 -0.95
CA THR A 240 -2.51 1.92 -0.81
C THR A 240 -2.28 2.29 0.64
N ASP A 241 -1.64 3.43 0.90
CA ASP A 241 -1.33 3.88 2.27
C ASP A 241 -2.62 4.05 3.10
N GLU A 242 -3.68 4.59 2.49
CA GLU A 242 -4.98 4.73 3.15
C GLU A 242 -5.66 3.38 3.39
N GLY A 243 -5.59 2.46 2.42
CA GLY A 243 -6.18 1.12 2.55
C GLY A 243 -5.50 0.30 3.65
N LEU A 244 -4.18 0.37 3.75
CA LEU A 244 -3.39 -0.28 4.78
C LEU A 244 -3.70 0.29 6.18
N SER A 245 -3.78 1.62 6.30
CA SER A 245 -4.13 2.29 7.56
C SER A 245 -5.54 1.90 8.05
N VAL A 246 -6.53 1.87 7.15
CA VAL A 246 -7.88 1.41 7.48
C VAL A 246 -7.86 -0.06 7.92
N LEU A 247 -7.13 -0.92 7.21
CA LEU A 247 -7.01 -2.34 7.57
C LEU A 247 -6.39 -2.55 8.95
N GLY A 248 -5.36 -1.78 9.33
CA GLY A 248 -4.75 -1.84 10.66
C GLY A 248 -5.77 -1.63 11.80
N SER A 249 -6.78 -0.79 11.55
CA SER A 249 -7.88 -0.58 12.49
C SER A 249 -8.93 -1.71 12.51
N CYS A 250 -8.98 -2.54 11.46
CA CYS A 250 -9.93 -3.64 11.28
C CYS A 250 -9.40 -5.00 11.79
N CYS A 251 -8.22 -5.05 12.40
CA CYS A 251 -7.56 -6.29 12.82
C CYS A 251 -8.12 -6.97 14.08
N SER A 252 -9.39 -6.73 14.45
CA SER A 252 -10.02 -7.48 15.55
C SER A 252 -10.57 -8.82 15.02
N PRO A 253 -10.54 -9.91 15.82
CA PRO A 253 -11.01 -11.23 15.38
C PRO A 253 -12.39 -11.24 14.71
N PRO A 254 -13.45 -10.61 15.27
CA PRO A 254 -14.77 -10.65 14.64
C PRO A 254 -14.82 -9.87 13.32
N VAL A 255 -14.06 -8.77 13.22
CA VAL A 255 -14.01 -7.94 12.01
C VAL A 255 -13.24 -8.67 10.90
N LEU A 256 -12.10 -9.30 11.21
CA LEU A 256 -11.34 -10.10 10.23
C LEU A 256 -12.17 -11.27 9.68
N GLN A 257 -12.96 -11.94 10.52
CA GLN A 257 -13.90 -12.98 10.06
C GLN A 257 -14.97 -12.42 9.12
N ALA A 258 -15.56 -11.27 9.45
CA ALA A 258 -16.54 -10.61 8.59
C ALA A 258 -15.92 -10.19 7.24
N LEU A 259 -14.71 -9.63 7.26
CA LEU A 259 -13.95 -9.26 6.07
C LEU A 259 -13.64 -10.47 5.19
N GLN A 260 -13.26 -11.61 5.79
CA GLN A 260 -13.01 -12.85 5.05
C GLN A 260 -14.26 -13.34 4.31
N ILE A 261 -15.44 -13.30 4.95
CA ILE A 261 -16.72 -13.68 4.32
C ILE A 261 -17.01 -12.74 3.14
N LEU A 262 -16.83 -11.43 3.31
CA LEU A 262 -17.02 -10.46 2.24
C LEU A 262 -16.07 -10.70 1.07
N VAL A 263 -14.79 -10.97 1.33
CA VAL A 263 -13.79 -11.29 0.28
C VAL A 263 -14.21 -12.54 -0.50
N GLN A 264 -14.65 -13.60 0.17
CA GLN A 264 -15.14 -14.80 -0.49
C GLN A 264 -16.36 -14.52 -1.37
N HIS A 265 -17.26 -13.66 -0.88
CA HIS A 265 -18.45 -13.26 -1.63
C HIS A 265 -18.11 -12.42 -2.87
N VAL A 266 -17.16 -11.48 -2.76
CA VAL A 266 -16.62 -10.73 -3.92
C VAL A 266 -16.00 -11.68 -4.94
N ALA A 267 -15.20 -12.65 -4.48
CA ALA A 267 -14.53 -13.61 -5.34
C ALA A 267 -15.54 -14.50 -6.09
N ALA A 268 -16.61 -14.94 -5.44
CA ALA A 268 -17.63 -15.78 -6.04
C ALA A 268 -18.40 -15.09 -7.19
N GLY A 269 -18.50 -13.76 -7.17
CA GLY A 269 -19.11 -12.98 -8.25
C GLY A 269 -20.60 -13.28 -8.52
N SER A 270 -21.30 -13.94 -7.59
CA SER A 270 -22.67 -14.43 -7.80
C SER A 270 -23.72 -13.32 -7.87
N GLY A 271 -23.37 -12.10 -7.48
CA GLY A 271 -24.30 -10.95 -7.43
C GLY A 271 -25.41 -11.10 -6.39
N GLU A 272 -25.37 -12.16 -5.59
CA GLU A 272 -26.26 -12.42 -4.45
C GLU A 272 -26.00 -11.40 -3.34
N THR A 273 -26.90 -11.33 -2.36
CA THR A 273 -26.73 -10.45 -1.21
C THR A 273 -26.53 -11.27 0.06
N LEU A 274 -25.72 -10.75 0.97
CA LEU A 274 -25.44 -11.39 2.26
C LEU A 274 -26.37 -10.83 3.35
N SER A 275 -26.78 -11.69 4.28
CA SER A 275 -27.62 -11.25 5.40
C SER A 275 -26.78 -10.77 6.58
N LEU A 276 -27.05 -9.57 7.08
CA LEU A 276 -26.48 -9.08 8.34
C LEU A 276 -26.92 -9.89 9.57
N ARG A 277 -27.88 -10.81 9.41
CA ARG A 277 -28.31 -11.73 10.47
C ARG A 277 -27.38 -12.92 10.66
N ASP A 278 -26.47 -13.15 9.71
CA ASP A 278 -25.47 -14.21 9.82
C ASP A 278 -24.49 -13.87 10.95
N ALA A 279 -24.20 -14.84 11.82
CA ALA A 279 -23.39 -14.62 13.01
C ALA A 279 -21.99 -14.05 12.68
N GLY A 280 -21.42 -14.41 11.53
CA GLY A 280 -20.13 -13.91 11.06
C GLY A 280 -20.15 -12.48 10.51
N LEU A 281 -21.33 -11.91 10.22
CA LEU A 281 -21.50 -10.55 9.68
C LEU A 281 -22.16 -9.60 10.67
N ALA A 282 -22.60 -10.09 11.83
CA ALA A 282 -23.29 -9.29 12.84
C ALA A 282 -22.49 -8.06 13.30
N VAL A 283 -21.15 -8.14 13.30
CA VAL A 283 -20.26 -7.01 13.65
C VAL A 283 -20.39 -5.81 12.68
N LEU A 284 -20.84 -6.04 11.44
CA LEU A 284 -21.05 -4.98 10.44
C LEU A 284 -22.36 -4.22 10.65
N THR A 285 -23.15 -4.58 11.65
CA THR A 285 -24.30 -3.76 12.08
C THR A 285 -23.85 -2.50 12.81
N GLU A 286 -22.63 -2.49 13.35
CA GLU A 286 -22.03 -1.32 13.98
C GLU A 286 -21.57 -0.32 12.91
N GLU A 287 -22.07 0.92 12.98
CA GLU A 287 -21.82 1.96 11.97
C GLU A 287 -20.32 2.25 11.77
N GLU A 288 -19.56 2.29 12.86
CA GLU A 288 -18.12 2.56 12.80
C GLU A 288 -17.33 1.40 12.15
N VAL A 289 -17.75 0.16 12.39
CA VAL A 289 -17.12 -1.02 11.78
C VAL A 289 -17.49 -1.09 10.30
N PHE A 290 -18.77 -0.85 9.97
CA PHE A 290 -19.23 -0.81 8.60
C PHE A 290 -18.52 0.28 7.80
N GLY A 291 -18.44 1.50 8.31
CA GLY A 291 -17.79 2.62 7.59
C GLY A 291 -16.31 2.35 7.29
N ARG A 292 -15.58 1.72 8.22
CA ARG A 292 -14.19 1.29 7.97
C ARG A 292 -14.11 0.16 6.95
N THR A 293 -15.03 -0.79 7.01
CA THR A 293 -15.11 -1.89 6.04
C THR A 293 -15.44 -1.38 4.64
N GLU A 294 -16.41 -0.48 4.50
CA GLU A 294 -16.76 0.18 3.24
C GLU A 294 -15.57 0.95 2.67
N SER A 295 -14.87 1.72 3.52
CA SER A 295 -13.66 2.45 3.13
C SER A 295 -12.56 1.52 2.62
N LEU A 296 -12.27 0.42 3.32
CA LEU A 296 -11.26 -0.57 2.92
C LEU A 296 -11.55 -1.16 1.52
N PHE A 297 -12.79 -1.56 1.27
CA PHE A 297 -13.21 -2.09 -0.03
C PHE A 297 -13.14 -1.01 -1.11
N GLY A 298 -13.54 0.22 -0.78
CA GLY A 298 -13.46 1.39 -1.67
C GLY A 298 -12.05 1.70 -2.15
N HIS A 299 -11.06 1.65 -1.25
CA HIS A 299 -9.63 1.80 -1.61
C HIS A 299 -9.15 0.70 -2.56
N SER A 300 -9.83 -0.44 -2.56
CA SER A 300 -9.54 -1.59 -3.43
C SER A 300 -10.43 -1.65 -4.68
N LYS A 301 -11.16 -0.57 -4.98
CA LYS A 301 -12.10 -0.46 -6.12
C LYS A 301 -13.27 -1.46 -6.08
N VAL A 302 -13.61 -1.95 -4.89
CA VAL A 302 -14.82 -2.75 -4.65
C VAL A 302 -15.82 -1.85 -3.93
N THR A 303 -17.06 -1.81 -4.41
CA THR A 303 -18.12 -1.02 -3.75
C THR A 303 -18.88 -1.93 -2.80
N LEU A 304 -18.94 -1.58 -1.53
CA LEU A 304 -19.78 -2.25 -0.54
C LEU A 304 -21.02 -1.38 -0.29
N LYS A 305 -22.21 -1.95 -0.39
CA LYS A 305 -23.48 -1.28 -0.12
C LYS A 305 -24.21 -2.02 0.99
N ARG A 306 -24.80 -1.25 1.91
CA ARG A 306 -25.64 -1.75 2.99
C ARG A 306 -27.02 -1.13 2.89
N GLU A 307 -28.00 -1.98 2.60
CA GLU A 307 -29.42 -1.68 2.73
C GLU A 307 -29.98 -2.62 3.82
N ASP A 308 -30.99 -3.43 3.53
CA ASP A 308 -31.42 -4.55 4.39
C ASP A 308 -30.51 -5.78 4.26
N THR A 309 -29.69 -5.81 3.21
CA THR A 309 -28.69 -6.85 2.92
C THR A 309 -27.39 -6.19 2.49
N LEU A 310 -26.28 -6.91 2.59
CA LEU A 310 -24.98 -6.47 2.11
C LEU A 310 -24.79 -6.89 0.66
N ARG A 311 -24.32 -5.95 -0.15
CA ARG A 311 -24.00 -6.20 -1.56
C ARG A 311 -22.61 -5.68 -1.87
N THR A 312 -21.83 -6.48 -2.59
CA THR A 312 -20.53 -6.06 -3.13
C THR A 312 -20.59 -5.97 -4.65
N GLU A 313 -20.06 -4.89 -5.21
CA GLU A 313 -19.97 -4.69 -6.66
C GLU A 313 -18.51 -4.41 -7.04
N MET A 314 -17.96 -5.23 -7.94
CA MET A 314 -16.64 -5.07 -8.52
C MET A 314 -16.77 -4.78 -10.01
N LYS A 315 -15.93 -3.89 -10.55
CA LYS A 315 -15.90 -3.59 -11.99
C LYS A 315 -15.24 -4.72 -12.79
N ASP A 316 -15.55 -4.85 -14.08
CA ASP A 316 -15.02 -5.90 -14.97
C ASP A 316 -13.48 -5.91 -15.09
N GLN A 317 -12.82 -4.76 -14.87
CA GLN A 317 -11.36 -4.62 -14.85
C GLN A 317 -10.93 -3.78 -13.65
N PRO A 318 -10.89 -4.36 -12.44
CA PRO A 318 -10.57 -3.60 -11.25
C PRO A 318 -9.04 -3.39 -11.09
N GLY A 319 -8.22 -4.10 -11.87
CA GLY A 319 -6.78 -4.20 -11.64
C GLY A 319 -6.47 -5.16 -10.50
N TYR A 320 -5.25 -5.09 -9.94
CA TYR A 320 -4.77 -6.03 -8.93
C TYR A 320 -5.21 -5.70 -7.48
N LEU A 321 -5.69 -4.48 -7.21
CA LEU A 321 -6.00 -4.04 -5.85
C LEU A 321 -7.00 -4.93 -5.08
N PRO A 322 -8.10 -5.43 -5.69
CA PRO A 322 -8.99 -6.37 -5.00
C PRO A 322 -8.29 -7.66 -4.60
N LEU A 323 -7.39 -8.18 -5.44
CA LEU A 323 -6.64 -9.39 -5.13
C LEU A 323 -5.69 -9.15 -3.95
N VAL A 324 -4.93 -8.06 -4.00
CA VAL A 324 -4.02 -7.66 -2.93
C VAL A 324 -4.76 -7.53 -1.59
N MET A 325 -5.87 -6.77 -1.56
CA MET A 325 -6.70 -6.66 -0.35
C MET A 325 -7.23 -8.03 0.10
N SER A 326 -7.68 -8.86 -0.84
CA SER A 326 -8.25 -10.18 -0.53
C SER A 326 -7.22 -11.12 0.09
N ILE A 327 -5.97 -11.07 -0.38
CA ILE A 327 -4.87 -11.87 0.15
C ILE A 327 -4.51 -11.40 1.54
N THR A 328 -4.36 -10.09 1.75
CA THR A 328 -4.04 -9.55 3.07
C THR A 328 -5.14 -9.89 4.08
N VAL A 329 -6.41 -9.69 3.72
CA VAL A 329 -7.56 -10.01 4.59
C VAL A 329 -7.62 -11.52 4.89
N LYS A 330 -7.52 -12.38 3.87
CA LYS A 330 -7.62 -13.84 4.03
C LYS A 330 -6.42 -14.38 4.81
N GLY A 331 -5.24 -13.81 4.61
CA GLY A 331 -4.02 -14.10 5.35
C GLY A 331 -4.13 -13.75 6.83
N LEU A 332 -4.50 -12.51 7.14
CA LEU A 332 -4.70 -12.07 8.54
C LEU A 332 -5.83 -12.84 9.22
N ALA A 333 -6.93 -13.13 8.52
CA ALA A 333 -8.04 -13.92 9.06
C ALA A 333 -7.64 -15.38 9.34
N SER A 334 -6.66 -15.93 8.62
CA SER A 334 -6.12 -17.27 8.90
C SER A 334 -5.37 -17.35 10.24
N LEU A 335 -4.98 -16.19 10.79
CA LEU A 335 -4.29 -16.08 12.09
C LEU A 335 -5.26 -15.87 13.27
N VAL A 336 -6.58 -15.87 13.01
CA VAL A 336 -7.64 -15.65 14.02
C VAL A 336 -8.19 -16.96 14.58
#